data_AF-A0A258IYS3-F1
#
_entry.id   AF-A0A258IYS3-F1
#
_cell.length_a   1.000
_cell.length_b   1.000
_cell.length_c   1.000
_cell.angle_alpha   90.00
_cell.angle_beta   90.00
_cell.angle_gamma   90.00
#
_symmetry.space_group_name_H-M   'P 1'
#
loop_
_entity.id
_entity.type
_entity.pdbx_description
1 polymer ?
#
loop_
_entity_poly.entity_id
_entity_poly.type
_entity_poly.pdbx_seq_one_letter_code
_entity_poly.pdbx_strand_id
1 'polypeptide(L)'
;MALFFDRAWYEARLAERGLSRAVLAAVAHMDEASLELAFKDQRELSWSELTAFAELLGVTPAEAALRAGVRTPPDPVDARDKRIAMLEARVAALEARLARLEA
;
A
#
# COMPACT_ATOMS: atom_id res chain seq x y z
N MET A 1 10.46 3.46 -15.62
CA MET A 1 9.25 2.96 -14.93
C MET A 1 8.14 3.93 -15.29
N ALA A 2 7.05 3.48 -15.91
CA ALA A 2 5.94 4.38 -16.24
C ALA A 2 5.03 4.48 -15.03
N LEU A 3 4.79 5.70 -14.56
CA LEU A 3 3.71 5.97 -13.61
C LEU A 3 2.39 5.87 -14.37
N PHE A 4 1.39 5.27 -13.76
CA PHE A 4 0.07 5.10 -14.33
C PHE A 4 -0.96 5.44 -13.25
N PHE A 5 -1.86 6.37 -13.56
CA PHE A 5 -2.95 6.75 -12.67
C PHE A 5 -4.26 6.80 -13.45
N ASP A 6 -5.20 5.93 -13.09
CA ASP A 6 -6.55 5.86 -13.65
C ASP A 6 -7.42 7.01 -13.14
N ARG A 7 -7.13 8.20 -13.65
CA ARG A 7 -7.80 9.45 -13.28
C ARG A 7 -9.32 9.36 -13.46
N ALA A 8 -9.77 8.79 -14.58
CA ALA A 8 -11.20 8.67 -14.89
C ALA A 8 -11.93 7.81 -13.85
N TRP A 9 -11.31 6.70 -13.43
CA TRP A 9 -11.87 5.84 -12.37
C TRP A 9 -11.94 6.56 -11.02
N TYR A 10 -10.87 7.25 -10.60
CA TYR A 10 -10.87 8.00 -9.34
C TYR A 10 -11.91 9.14 -9.34
N GLU A 11 -12.05 9.87 -10.45
CA GLU A 11 -13.07 10.90 -10.61
C GLU A 11 -14.49 10.35 -10.54
N ALA A 12 -14.75 9.21 -11.20
CA ALA A 12 -16.06 8.56 -11.13
C ALA A 12 -16.41 8.15 -9.69
N ARG A 13 -15.45 7.56 -8.95
CA ARG A 13 -15.65 7.16 -7.55
C ARG A 13 -15.89 8.33 -6.60
N LEU A 14 -15.22 9.46 -6.84
CA LEU A 14 -15.46 10.71 -6.10
C LEU A 14 -16.87 11.25 -6.42
N ALA A 15 -17.25 11.28 -7.70
CA ALA A 15 -18.55 11.77 -8.15
C ALA A 15 -19.72 10.96 -7.58
N GLU A 16 -19.61 9.62 -7.52
CA GLU A 16 -20.59 8.73 -6.87
C GLU A 16 -20.88 9.12 -5.41
N ARG A 17 -19.91 9.76 -4.73
CA ARG A 17 -19.99 10.14 -3.31
C ARG A 17 -20.21 11.65 -3.11
N GLY A 18 -20.32 12.43 -4.19
CA GLY A 18 -20.39 13.90 -4.11
C GLY A 18 -19.12 14.55 -3.55
N LEU A 19 -17.97 13.88 -3.68
CA LEU A 19 -16.69 14.35 -3.16
C LEU A 19 -15.88 15.07 -4.24
N SER A 20 -15.04 16.02 -3.81
CA SER A 20 -14.10 16.72 -4.68
C SER A 20 -12.68 16.17 -4.52
N ARG A 21 -11.80 16.49 -5.48
CA ARG A 21 -10.37 16.17 -5.36
C ARG A 21 -9.69 16.84 -4.17
N ALA A 22 -10.20 17.99 -3.72
CA ALA A 22 -9.69 18.66 -2.53
C ALA A 22 -9.88 17.78 -1.27
N VAL A 23 -10.98 17.03 -1.17
CA VAL A 23 -11.20 16.07 -0.09
C VAL A 23 -10.21 14.90 -0.18
N LEU A 24 -9.96 14.42 -1.40
CA LEU A 24 -8.98 13.36 -1.65
C LEU A 24 -7.56 13.80 -1.24
N ALA A 25 -7.16 15.02 -1.57
CA ALA A 25 -5.87 15.58 -1.14
C ALA A 25 -5.81 15.71 0.39
N ALA A 26 -6.87 16.24 1.00
CA ALA A 26 -6.95 16.46 2.44
C ALA A 26 -6.84 15.16 3.26
N VAL A 27 -7.53 14.08 2.86
CA VAL A 27 -7.48 12.80 3.60
C VAL A 27 -6.09 12.16 3.55
N ALA A 28 -5.33 12.41 2.48
CA ALA A 28 -3.98 11.91 2.33
C ALA A 28 -2.91 12.89 2.85
N HIS A 29 -3.31 13.96 3.55
CA HIS A 29 -2.42 14.98 4.10
C HIS A 29 -1.47 15.60 3.05
N MET A 30 -1.94 15.78 1.82
CA MET A 30 -1.20 16.43 0.74
C MET A 30 -1.94 17.67 0.21
N ASP A 31 -1.22 18.56 -0.46
CA ASP A 31 -1.83 19.68 -1.15
C ASP A 31 -2.41 19.27 -2.52
N GLU A 32 -3.29 20.11 -3.07
CA GLU A 32 -3.93 19.85 -4.38
C GLU A 32 -2.92 19.82 -5.53
N ALA A 33 -1.82 20.56 -5.43
CA ALA A 33 -0.75 20.56 -6.43
C ALA A 33 -0.04 19.21 -6.50
N SER A 34 0.25 18.60 -5.33
CA SER A 34 0.82 17.26 -5.22
C SER A 34 -0.12 16.21 -5.77
N LEU A 35 -1.42 16.33 -5.47
CA LEU A 35 -2.44 15.43 -6.03
C LEU A 35 -2.52 15.55 -7.56
N GLU A 36 -2.47 16.77 -8.10
CA GLU A 36 -2.50 17.01 -9.54
C GLU A 36 -1.26 16.43 -10.25
N LEU A 37 -0.08 16.48 -9.62
CA LEU A 37 1.11 15.80 -10.14
C LEU A 37 0.93 14.27 -10.19
N ALA A 38 0.32 13.68 -9.15
CA ALA A 38 0.00 12.25 -9.17
C ALA A 38 -1.00 11.90 -10.29
N PHE A 39 -2.04 12.72 -10.49
CA PHE A 39 -3.03 12.57 -11.56
C PHE A 39 -2.47 12.75 -12.98
N LYS A 40 -1.26 13.34 -13.10
CA LYS A 40 -0.53 13.52 -14.37
C LYS A 40 0.58 12.50 -14.57
N ASP A 41 0.66 11.47 -13.71
CA ASP A 41 1.74 10.48 -13.72
C ASP A 41 3.13 11.10 -13.49
N GLN A 42 3.20 12.22 -12.75
CA GLN A 42 4.43 12.97 -12.48
C GLN A 42 4.92 12.83 -11.03
N ARG A 43 4.14 12.18 -10.16
CA ARG A 43 4.49 11.90 -8.77
C ARG A 43 3.98 10.52 -8.36
N GLU A 44 4.81 9.77 -7.65
CA GLU A 44 4.40 8.50 -7.04
C GLU A 44 3.59 8.74 -5.76
N LEU A 45 2.58 7.91 -5.53
CA LEU A 45 1.85 7.87 -4.27
C LEU A 45 2.50 6.87 -3.31
N SER A 46 2.65 7.28 -2.06
CA SER A 46 3.00 6.39 -0.97
C SER A 46 1.84 5.44 -0.64
N TRP A 47 2.18 4.31 -0.01
CA TRP A 47 1.18 3.35 0.44
C TRP A 47 0.19 3.93 1.45
N SER A 48 0.64 4.85 2.32
CA SER A 48 -0.23 5.53 3.29
C SER A 48 -1.23 6.47 2.62
N GLU A 49 -0.78 7.30 1.66
CA GLU A 49 -1.67 8.17 0.89
C GLU A 49 -2.72 7.34 0.13
N LEU A 50 -2.28 6.22 -0.45
CA LEU A 50 -3.17 5.34 -1.20
C LEU A 50 -4.18 4.60 -0.31
N THR A 51 -3.78 4.21 0.89
CA THR A 51 -4.70 3.60 1.86
C THR A 51 -5.78 4.59 2.28
N ALA A 52 -5.41 5.86 2.51
CA ALA A 52 -6.37 6.92 2.81
C ALA A 52 -7.37 7.14 1.64
N PHE A 53 -6.90 7.06 0.39
CA PHE A 53 -7.80 7.09 -0.77
C PHE A 53 -8.76 5.90 -0.77
N ALA A 54 -8.27 4.70 -0.53
CA ALA A 54 -9.09 3.50 -0.52
C ALA A 54 -10.20 3.56 0.54
N GLU A 55 -9.86 4.04 1.74
CA GLU A 55 -10.82 4.26 2.83
C GLU A 55 -11.90 5.28 2.45
N LEU A 56 -11.51 6.45 1.93
CA LEU A 56 -12.45 7.49 1.51
C LEU A 56 -13.39 7.00 0.40
N LEU A 57 -12.86 6.22 -0.55
CA LEU A 57 -13.61 5.68 -1.67
C LEU A 57 -14.36 4.39 -1.32
N GLY A 58 -14.21 3.83 -0.12
CA GLY A 58 -14.86 2.58 0.28
C GLY A 58 -14.49 1.39 -0.60
N VAL A 59 -13.23 1.32 -1.04
CA VAL A 59 -12.66 0.21 -1.82
C VAL A 59 -11.51 -0.43 -1.07
N THR A 60 -10.98 -1.55 -1.58
CA THR A 60 -9.78 -2.16 -1.01
C THR A 60 -8.52 -1.36 -1.39
N PRO A 61 -7.47 -1.33 -0.54
CA PRO A 61 -6.18 -0.74 -0.90
C PRO A 61 -5.57 -1.38 -2.14
N ALA A 62 -5.79 -2.68 -2.37
CA ALA A 62 -5.32 -3.37 -3.58
C ALA A 62 -5.99 -2.84 -4.86
N GLU A 63 -7.30 -2.56 -4.83
CA GLU A 63 -8.02 -1.97 -5.97
C GLU A 63 -7.54 -0.54 -6.24
N ALA A 64 -7.42 0.28 -5.19
CA ALA A 64 -6.87 1.63 -5.29
C ALA A 64 -5.44 1.63 -5.86
N ALA A 65 -4.61 0.66 -5.45
CA ALA A 65 -3.22 0.48 -5.89
C ALA A 65 -3.12 0.08 -7.36
N LEU A 66 -3.95 -0.89 -7.77
CA LEU A 66 -4.06 -1.30 -9.16
C LEU A 66 -4.43 -0.13 -10.07
N ARG A 67 -5.36 0.72 -9.62
CA ARG A 67 -5.81 1.91 -10.35
C ARG A 67 -4.80 3.06 -10.33
N ALA A 68 -3.92 3.12 -9.33
CA ALA A 68 -2.88 4.13 -9.21
C ALA A 68 -1.49 3.66 -9.66
N GLY A 69 -1.37 2.46 -10.24
CA GLY A 69 -0.09 1.90 -10.70
C GLY A 69 0.93 1.67 -9.58
N VAL A 70 0.48 1.63 -8.32
CA VAL A 70 1.34 1.45 -7.14
C VAL A 70 1.45 -0.04 -6.84
N ARG A 71 2.67 -0.51 -6.57
CA ARG A 71 2.86 -1.88 -6.09
C ARG A 71 2.30 -2.03 -4.68
N THR A 72 1.36 -2.95 -4.54
CA THR A 72 0.85 -3.42 -3.25
C THR A 72 1.98 -4.06 -2.45
N PRO A 73 2.23 -3.63 -1.19
CA PRO A 73 3.06 -4.41 -0.28
C PRO A 73 2.39 -5.76 0.02
N PRO A 74 3.16 -6.78 0.41
CA PRO A 74 2.60 -8.06 0.84
C PRO A 74 1.64 -7.85 2.01
N ASP A 75 0.61 -8.69 2.09
CA ASP A 75 -0.35 -8.66 3.20
C ASP A 75 0.41 -8.71 4.54
N PRO A 76 0.09 -7.83 5.53
CA PRO A 76 0.72 -7.86 6.84
C PRO A 76 0.68 -9.24 7.52
N VAL A 77 -0.38 -10.01 7.30
CA VAL A 77 -0.52 -11.38 7.82
C VAL A 77 0.48 -12.31 7.15
N ASP A 78 0.56 -12.27 5.81
CA ASP A 78 1.55 -13.05 5.05
C ASP A 78 3.00 -12.70 5.46
N ALA A 79 3.27 -11.42 5.70
CA ALA A 79 4.58 -10.94 6.13
C ALA A 79 4.93 -11.43 7.55
N ARG A 80 3.95 -11.42 8.46
CA ARG A 80 4.10 -11.95 9.82
C ARG A 80 4.34 -13.46 9.82
N ASP A 81 3.54 -14.22 9.08
CA ASP A 81 3.64 -15.68 9.05
C ASP A 81 4.97 -16.14 8.45
N LYS A 82 5.42 -15.49 7.36
CA LYS A 82 6.77 -15.72 6.80
C LYS A 82 7.87 -15.43 7.82
N ARG A 83 7.70 -14.38 8.63
CA ARG A 83 8.68 -14.02 9.65
C ARG A 83 8.71 -15.02 10.80
N ILE A 84 7.54 -15.54 11.21
CA ILE A 84 7.44 -16.61 12.21
C ILE A 84 8.13 -17.87 11.70
N ALA A 85 7.80 -18.34 10.50
CA ALA A 85 8.41 -19.53 9.91
C ALA A 85 9.94 -19.41 9.78
N MET A 86 10.43 -18.23 9.39
CA MET A 86 11.87 -17.94 9.34
C MET A 86 12.53 -18.02 10.73
N LEU A 87 11.87 -17.49 11.76
CA LEU A 87 12.38 -17.53 13.13
C LEU A 87 12.39 -18.95 13.68
N GLU A 88 11.34 -19.73 13.44
CA GLU A 88 11.26 -21.14 13.85
C GLU A 88 12.39 -21.98 13.24
N ALA A 89 12.64 -21.85 11.93
CA ALA A 89 13.74 -22.54 11.27
C ALA A 89 15.11 -22.15 11.86
N ARG A 90 15.28 -20.87 12.21
CA ARG A 90 16.51 -20.37 12.81
C ARG A 90 16.70 -20.86 14.24
N VAL A 91 15.63 -20.97 15.02
CA VAL A 91 15.64 -21.56 16.36
C VAL A 91 16.05 -23.03 16.30
N ALA A 92 15.41 -23.83 15.43
CA ALA A 92 15.77 -25.24 15.24
C ALA A 92 17.25 -25.44 14.86
N ALA A 93 17.78 -24.57 13.99
CA ALA A 93 19.19 -24.61 13.61
C ALA A 93 20.14 -24.28 14.78
N LEU A 94 19.74 -23.34 15.65
CA LEU A 94 20.49 -22.98 16.84
C LEU A 94 20.44 -24.07 17.90
N GLU A 95 19.27 -24.66 18.15
CA GLU A 95 19.09 -25.79 19.07
C GLU A 95 19.95 -26.99 18.65
N ALA A 96 19.95 -27.34 17.36
CA ALA A 96 20.80 -28.41 16.83
C ALA A 96 22.30 -28.11 17.00
N ARG A 97 22.69 -26.83 16.95
CA ARG A 97 24.08 -26.41 17.16
C ARG A 97 24.46 -26.43 18.64
N LEU A 98 23.54 -26.08 19.52
CA LEU A 98 23.72 -26.16 20.97
C LEU A 98 23.90 -27.62 21.41
N ALA A 99 23.02 -28.51 20.95
CA ALA A 99 23.09 -29.94 21.24
C ALA A 99 24.42 -30.59 20.80
N ARG A 100 25.06 -30.08 19.74
CA ARG A 100 26.40 -30.52 19.31
C ARG A 100 27.53 -30.02 20.19
N LEU A 101 27.35 -28.89 20.88
CA LEU A 101 28.36 -28.32 21.77
C LEU A 101 28.25 -28.88 23.19
N GLU A 102 27.06 -29.33 23.59
CA GLU A 102 26.78 -29.94 24.90
C GLU A 102 27.04 -31.45 24.94
N ALA A 103 27.34 -32.08 23.80
CA ALA A 103 27.71 -33.50 23.66
C ALA A 103 29.23 -33.70 23.69
#